data_AF-A0A7V9AP01-F1
#
_entry.id   AF-A0A7V9AP01-F1
#
_cell.length_a   1.000
_cell.length_b   1.000
_cell.length_c   1.000
_cell.angle_alpha   90.00
_cell.angle_beta   90.00
_cell.angle_gamma   90.00
#
_symmetry.space_group_name_H-M   'P 1'
#
loop_
_entity.id
_entity.type
_entity.pdbx_description
1 polymer ?
#
loop_
_entity_poly.entity_id
_entity_poly.type
_entity_poly.pdbx_seq_one_letter_code
_entity_poly.pdbx_strand_id
1 'polypeptide(L)'
;MKKILIYLFVLAGCTSTTGLSMDGIYTCSYKNEFYTIKDTLILKSINKNVYQIERRTTANKNFKSENWMLTYDEEKKVLTELKKGKTLVISNGNLIFGNRIYKKITP
;
A
#
# COMPACT_ATOMS: atom_id res chain seq x y z
N MET A 1 -10.35 19.89 59.55
CA MET A 1 -9.29 19.28 58.71
C MET A 1 -9.92 18.80 57.41
N LYS A 2 -9.84 19.59 56.33
CA LYS A 2 -10.49 19.29 55.03
C LYS A 2 -9.59 18.32 54.25
N LYS A 3 -10.07 17.11 53.98
CA LYS A 3 -9.39 16.12 53.13
C LYS A 3 -9.58 16.54 51.67
N ILE A 4 -8.50 16.99 51.03
CA ILE A 4 -8.46 17.22 49.58
C ILE A 4 -8.26 15.86 48.90
N LEU A 5 -9.28 15.41 48.20
CA LEU A 5 -9.28 14.18 47.42
C LEU A 5 -8.79 14.53 46.01
N ILE A 6 -7.51 14.28 45.73
CA ILE A 6 -6.91 14.47 44.40
C ILE A 6 -7.28 13.25 43.55
N TYR A 7 -8.19 13.44 42.59
CA TYR A 7 -8.50 12.47 41.55
C TYR A 7 -7.40 12.49 40.50
N LEU A 8 -6.57 11.45 40.49
CA LEU A 8 -5.53 11.25 39.50
C LEU A 8 -6.18 10.76 38.19
N PHE A 9 -6.41 11.67 37.24
CA PHE A 9 -6.86 11.34 35.90
C PHE A 9 -5.70 10.70 35.13
N VAL A 10 -5.67 9.36 35.08
CA VAL A 10 -4.74 8.62 34.23
C VAL A 10 -5.25 8.72 32.80
N LEU A 11 -4.63 9.59 32.00
CA LEU A 11 -4.81 9.64 30.55
C LEU A 11 -4.22 8.36 29.95
N ALA A 12 -5.05 7.33 29.80
CA ALA A 12 -4.74 6.15 29.00
C ALA A 12 -4.72 6.55 27.52
N GLY A 13 -3.54 6.93 27.02
CA GLY A 13 -3.28 7.11 25.59
C GLY A 13 -3.23 5.77 24.89
N CYS A 14 -4.38 5.27 24.44
CA CYS A 14 -4.43 4.14 23.51
C CYS A 14 -4.02 4.64 22.13
N THR A 15 -2.75 4.49 21.77
CA THR A 15 -2.34 4.61 20.35
C THR A 15 -2.68 3.30 19.67
N SER A 16 -3.96 3.12 19.31
CA SER A 16 -4.31 2.08 18.36
C SER A 16 -3.79 2.52 16.99
N THR A 17 -2.52 2.22 16.68
CA THR A 17 -2.07 2.18 15.29
C THR A 17 -2.69 0.94 14.66
N THR A 18 -3.99 0.98 14.44
CA THR A 18 -4.66 0.16 13.42
C THR A 18 -4.33 0.80 12.07
N GLY A 19 -3.03 0.77 11.72
CA GLY A 19 -2.59 1.08 10.38
C GLY A 19 -3.31 0.12 9.46
N LEU A 20 -4.16 0.65 8.58
CA LEU A 20 -4.81 -0.11 7.54
C LEU A 20 -3.71 -0.90 6.84
N SER A 21 -3.67 -2.22 7.00
CA SER A 21 -2.58 -3.00 6.43
C SER A 21 -2.71 -2.92 4.91
N MET A 22 -1.80 -2.14 4.31
CA MET A 22 -1.71 -1.95 2.87
C MET A 22 -1.23 -3.24 2.19
N ASP A 23 -0.76 -4.20 2.97
CA ASP A 23 -0.36 -5.51 2.49
C ASP A 23 -1.51 -6.18 1.74
N GLY A 24 -1.15 -6.79 0.63
CA GLY A 24 -2.12 -7.51 -0.18
C GLY A 24 -1.71 -7.59 -1.65
N ILE A 25 -2.61 -8.19 -2.41
CA ILE A 25 -2.45 -8.38 -3.84
C ILE A 25 -3.41 -7.42 -4.52
N TYR A 26 -2.90 -6.66 -5.48
CA TYR A 26 -3.65 -5.71 -6.26
C TYR A 26 -3.53 -6.06 -7.72
N THR A 27 -4.63 -6.04 -8.45
CA THR A 27 -4.65 -6.47 -9.85
C THR A 27 -5.25 -5.41 -10.74
N CYS A 28 -4.75 -5.35 -11.97
CA CYS A 28 -5.33 -4.59 -13.04
C CYS A 28 -5.25 -5.41 -14.34
N SER A 29 -6.27 -5.32 -15.18
CA SER A 29 -6.30 -6.01 -16.47
C SER A 29 -6.79 -5.07 -17.55
N TYR A 30 -6.15 -5.18 -18.72
CA TYR A 30 -6.49 -4.42 -19.92
C TYR A 30 -6.69 -5.42 -21.05
N LYS A 31 -7.77 -5.28 -21.78
CA LYS A 31 -8.06 -6.11 -22.94
C LYS A 31 -8.45 -5.22 -24.10
N ASN A 32 -7.87 -5.47 -25.26
CA ASN A 32 -8.35 -4.94 -26.53
C ASN A 32 -8.43 -6.08 -27.55
N GLU A 33 -8.65 -5.75 -28.82
CA GLU A 33 -8.81 -6.72 -29.91
C GLU A 33 -7.55 -7.54 -30.20
N PHE A 34 -6.37 -7.08 -29.78
CA PHE A 34 -5.08 -7.68 -30.14
C PHE A 34 -4.35 -8.32 -28.96
N TYR A 35 -4.59 -7.84 -27.74
CA TYR A 35 -3.87 -8.31 -26.56
C TYR A 35 -4.71 -8.26 -25.29
N THR A 36 -4.36 -9.15 -24.38
CA THR A 36 -4.77 -9.08 -22.97
C THR A 36 -3.53 -8.93 -22.11
N ILE A 37 -3.50 -7.87 -21.31
CA ILE A 37 -2.45 -7.60 -20.32
C ILE A 37 -3.06 -7.78 -18.93
N LYS A 38 -2.44 -8.62 -18.12
CA LYS A 38 -2.72 -8.75 -16.68
C LYS A 38 -1.52 -8.22 -15.92
N ASP A 39 -1.74 -7.33 -14.98
CA ASP A 39 -0.70 -6.71 -14.17
C ASP A 39 -1.07 -6.84 -12.70
N THR A 40 -0.19 -7.43 -11.92
CA THR A 40 -0.40 -7.75 -10.51
C THR A 40 0.69 -7.09 -9.68
N LEU A 41 0.30 -6.43 -8.61
CA LEU A 41 1.17 -5.85 -7.60
C LEU A 41 0.97 -6.58 -6.28
N ILE A 42 2.03 -7.14 -5.72
CA ILE A 42 2.01 -7.78 -4.41
C ILE A 42 2.76 -6.86 -3.46
N LEU A 43 2.03 -6.17 -2.58
CA LEU A 43 2.59 -5.23 -1.61
C LEU A 43 2.76 -5.92 -0.26
N LYS A 44 3.94 -5.79 0.34
CA LYS A 44 4.26 -6.33 1.67
C LYS A 44 5.02 -5.32 2.50
N SER A 45 4.60 -5.12 3.73
CA SER A 45 5.32 -4.33 4.73
C SER A 45 6.60 -5.08 5.13
N ILE A 46 7.72 -4.36 5.11
CA ILE A 46 9.02 -4.87 5.57
C ILE A 46 9.36 -4.24 6.93
N ASN A 47 9.05 -2.95 7.11
CA ASN A 47 9.22 -2.21 8.35
C ASN A 47 8.23 -1.04 8.39
N LYS A 48 8.24 -0.23 9.46
CA LYS A 48 7.45 0.99 9.56
C LYS A 48 7.68 1.88 8.33
N ASN A 49 6.63 2.13 7.57
CA ASN A 49 6.62 2.94 6.35
C ASN A 49 7.54 2.43 5.22
N VAL A 50 8.08 1.22 5.31
CA VAL A 50 8.91 0.62 4.26
C VAL A 50 8.22 -0.62 3.73
N TYR A 51 8.01 -0.64 2.42
CA TYR A 51 7.30 -1.71 1.74
C TYR A 51 8.16 -2.30 0.63
N GLN A 52 7.96 -3.58 0.36
CA GLN A 52 8.40 -4.23 -0.86
C GLN A 52 7.19 -4.45 -1.75
N ILE A 53 7.36 -4.19 -3.05
CA ILE A 53 6.36 -4.52 -4.05
C ILE A 53 6.97 -5.45 -5.10
N GLU A 54 6.28 -6.56 -5.35
CA GLU A 54 6.55 -7.42 -6.50
C GLU A 54 5.50 -7.13 -7.57
N ARG A 55 5.94 -6.68 -8.74
CA ARG A 55 5.09 -6.47 -9.90
C ARG A 55 5.25 -7.61 -10.89
N ARG A 56 4.15 -8.24 -11.27
CA ARG A 56 4.10 -9.28 -12.29
C ARG A 56 3.20 -8.82 -13.44
N THR A 57 3.76 -8.73 -14.64
CA THR A 57 3.01 -8.38 -15.84
C THR A 57 3.01 -9.56 -16.81
N THR A 58 1.83 -10.00 -17.21
CA THR A 58 1.61 -11.02 -18.23
C THR A 58 0.92 -10.38 -19.43
N ALA A 59 1.51 -10.51 -20.60
CA ALA A 59 0.93 -10.06 -21.86
C ALA A 59 1.04 -11.18 -22.90
N ASN A 60 -0.09 -11.75 -23.30
CA ASN A 60 -0.15 -12.94 -24.14
C ASN A 60 0.72 -14.09 -23.56
N LYS A 61 1.84 -14.45 -24.21
CA LYS A 61 2.80 -15.48 -23.76
C LYS A 61 4.02 -14.91 -23.00
N ASN A 62 4.13 -13.59 -22.88
CA ASN A 62 5.28 -12.95 -22.25
C ASN A 62 5.01 -12.68 -20.77
N PHE A 63 5.96 -13.05 -19.92
CA PHE A 63 5.96 -12.79 -18.50
C PHE A 63 7.13 -11.87 -18.12
N LYS A 64 6.86 -10.84 -17.32
CA LYS A 64 7.88 -9.97 -16.72
C LYS A 64 7.58 -9.82 -15.23
N SER A 65 8.64 -9.80 -14.42
CA SER A 65 8.56 -9.51 -13.00
C SER A 65 9.58 -8.44 -12.61
N GLU A 66 9.20 -7.56 -11.69
CA GLU A 66 10.06 -6.54 -11.11
C GLU A 66 9.83 -6.48 -9.60
N ASN A 67 10.90 -6.26 -8.82
CA ASN A 67 10.80 -6.02 -7.39
C ASN A 67 11.28 -4.60 -7.07
N TRP A 68 10.51 -3.88 -6.26
CA TRP A 68 10.86 -2.54 -5.82
C TRP A 68 10.79 -2.40 -4.30
N MET A 69 11.64 -1.53 -3.77
CA MET A 69 11.56 -1.05 -2.40
C MET A 69 10.90 0.32 -2.40
N LEU A 70 9.94 0.53 -1.49
CA LEU A 70 9.11 1.71 -1.42
C LEU A 70 9.17 2.32 -0.02
N THR A 71 9.12 3.64 0.06
CA THR A 71 8.83 4.37 1.29
C THR A 71 7.44 4.97 1.22
N TYR A 72 6.70 4.90 2.32
CA TYR A 72 5.35 5.43 2.43
C TYR A 72 5.35 6.80 3.11
N ASP A 73 4.79 7.78 2.42
CA ASP A 73 4.45 9.11 2.94
C ASP A 73 2.97 9.09 3.36
N GLU A 74 2.72 9.11 4.66
CA GLU A 74 1.38 9.01 5.24
C GLU A 74 0.53 10.27 5.02
N GLU A 75 1.16 11.45 4.93
CA GLU A 75 0.46 12.71 4.70
C GLU A 75 -0.04 12.78 3.26
N LYS A 76 0.81 12.38 2.31
CA LYS A 76 0.48 12.40 0.88
C LYS A 76 -0.27 11.16 0.41
N LYS A 77 -0.30 10.09 1.23
CA LYS A 77 -0.78 8.76 0.84
C LYS A 77 -0.06 8.22 -0.41
N VAL A 78 1.26 8.42 -0.48
CA VAL A 78 2.10 8.04 -1.64
C VAL A 78 3.19 7.06 -1.21
N LEU A 79 3.36 5.99 -1.99
CA LEU A 79 4.51 5.11 -1.96
C LEU A 79 5.52 5.57 -3.01
N THR A 80 6.76 5.83 -2.61
CA THR A 80 7.84 6.25 -3.50
C THR A 80 8.91 5.20 -3.59
N GLU A 81 9.26 4.81 -4.81
CA GLU A 81 10.25 3.80 -5.10
C GLU A 81 11.67 4.32 -4.97
N LEU A 82 12.49 3.61 -4.19
CA LEU A 82 13.79 4.12 -3.73
C LEU A 82 14.85 4.24 -4.83
N LYS A 83 14.80 3.42 -5.89
CA LYS A 83 15.85 3.39 -6.93
C LYS A 83 15.54 4.27 -8.14
N LYS A 84 14.31 4.25 -8.65
CA LYS A 84 13.92 5.01 -9.86
C LYS A 84 12.86 6.09 -9.58
N GLY A 85 12.46 6.31 -8.32
CA GLY A 85 11.53 7.38 -7.97
C GLY A 85 10.10 7.19 -8.47
N LYS A 86 9.71 5.96 -8.82
CA LYS A 86 8.32 5.67 -9.23
C LYS A 86 7.37 5.91 -8.07
N THR A 87 6.20 6.48 -8.33
CA THR A 87 5.21 6.76 -7.30
C THR A 87 3.96 5.91 -7.48
N LEU A 88 3.41 5.42 -6.37
CA LEU A 88 2.09 4.81 -6.32
C LEU A 88 1.22 5.58 -5.33
N VAL A 89 0.05 6.02 -5.76
CA VAL A 89 -0.89 6.75 -4.89
C VAL A 89 -1.89 5.75 -4.32
N ILE A 90 -2.17 5.87 -3.02
CA ILE A 90 -3.19 5.07 -2.36
C ILE A 90 -4.49 5.88 -2.36
N SER A 91 -5.56 5.29 -2.91
CA SER A 91 -6.87 5.94 -2.95
C SER A 91 -7.98 4.90 -2.82
N ASN A 92 -8.84 5.06 -1.82
CA ASN A 92 -9.99 4.18 -1.57
C ASN A 92 -9.63 2.68 -1.53
N GLY A 93 -8.50 2.33 -0.89
CA GLY A 93 -8.03 0.95 -0.81
C GLY A 93 -7.45 0.38 -2.12
N ASN A 94 -7.28 1.21 -3.14
CA ASN A 94 -6.63 0.85 -4.41
C ASN A 94 -5.23 1.46 -4.50
N LEU A 95 -4.39 0.88 -5.36
CA LEU A 95 -3.10 1.46 -5.74
C LEU A 95 -3.21 2.06 -7.14
N ILE A 96 -2.75 3.30 -7.30
CA ILE A 96 -2.73 3.99 -8.58
C ILE A 96 -1.27 4.15 -9.00
N PHE A 97 -0.92 3.65 -10.18
CA PHE A 97 0.43 3.77 -10.75
C PHE A 97 0.35 4.31 -12.18
N GLY A 98 0.77 5.57 -12.37
CA GLY A 98 0.48 6.30 -13.61
C GLY A 98 -1.03 6.36 -13.86
N ASN A 99 -1.48 5.93 -15.04
CA ASN A 99 -2.91 5.92 -15.41
C ASN A 99 -3.63 4.60 -15.06
N ARG A 100 -3.02 3.77 -14.22
CA ARG A 100 -3.48 2.41 -13.92
C ARG A 100 -4.03 2.33 -12.51
N ILE A 101 -5.25 1.81 -12.36
CA ILE A 101 -5.89 1.58 -11.06
C ILE A 101 -5.85 0.09 -10.76
N TYR A 102 -5.16 -0.29 -9.70
CA TYR A 102 -5.04 -1.66 -9.23
C TYR A 102 -5.97 -1.87 -8.05
N LYS A 103 -6.91 -2.80 -8.22
CA LYS A 103 -7.90 -3.13 -7.20
C LYS A 103 -7.35 -4.21 -6.29
N LYS A 104 -7.47 -4.01 -4.97
CA LYS A 104 -7.11 -5.05 -3.99
C LYS A 104 -8.03 -6.25 -4.22
N ILE A 105 -7.43 -7.43 -4.35
CA ILE A 105 -8.19 -8.68 -4.30
C ILE A 105 -8.23 -9.13 -2.84
N THR A 106 -9.44 -9.30 -2.31
CA THR A 106 -9.64 -9.93 -1.01
C THR A 106 -9.69 -11.44 -1.27
N PRO A 107 -8.93 -12.26 -0.53
CA PRO A 107 -9.16 -13.70 -0.51
C PRO A 107 -10.54 -14.05 0.06
#